data_AF-A0A954GC06-F1
#
_entry.id   AF-A0A954GC06-F1
#
_cell.length_a   1.000
_cell.length_b   1.000
_cell.length_c   1.000
_cell.angle_alpha   90.00
_cell.angle_beta   90.00
_cell.angle_gamma   90.00
#
_symmetry.space_group_name_H-M   'P 1'
#
loop_
_entity.id
_entity.type
_entity.pdbx_description
1 polymer ?
#
loop_
_entity_poly.entity_id
_entity_poly.type
_entity_poly.pdbx_seq_one_letter_code
_entity_poly.pdbx_strand_id
1 'polypeptide(L)'
;MRYAQIYLWMIAVLSISGCETTPKVDNPVLGPPPPRLESALKQQKLEHTQMASRSHERKNLLEGDFQESENPFETPVITVASSSDTSITKAVDDSVEELKDSTVVAMVNGTPLFVSDILGVYEFQLKQAEQRMEPEEYQKLRTALVKRDLKSHIDRQLLIHEMKTTLKKEQLEMLQEHLDKAFEEERVPELQKSVGAGSPQELEEKLNQQGRSLYFEKDLFTKQQSALQFMAVKAKAKNDFSREEVLARYKSNIQDYAYPAKARWQRIRISYAKHGGKDKAVGVLDEVI
;
A
#
# COMPACT_ATOMS: atom_id res chain seq x y z
N MET A 1 -43.79 27.38 1.05
CA MET A 1 -43.92 26.47 2.21
C MET A 1 -45.02 25.43 2.00
N ARG A 2 -44.87 24.52 1.04
CA ARG A 2 -45.81 23.39 0.80
C ARG A 2 -45.13 22.08 0.37
N TYR A 3 -43.80 22.00 0.45
CA TYR A 3 -43.03 20.80 0.09
C TYR A 3 -42.42 20.08 1.29
N ALA A 4 -42.43 20.68 2.48
CA ALA A 4 -41.90 20.07 3.70
C ALA A 4 -42.88 19.06 4.36
N GLN A 5 -44.14 19.03 3.93
CA GLN A 5 -45.20 18.20 4.53
C GLN A 5 -45.45 16.88 3.79
N ILE A 6 -44.89 16.72 2.58
CA ILE A 6 -45.03 15.51 1.77
C ILE A 6 -43.94 14.48 2.12
N TYR A 7 -42.76 14.94 2.54
CA TYR A 7 -41.66 14.05 2.95
C TYR A 7 -41.87 13.37 4.31
N LEU A 8 -42.72 13.94 5.18
CA LEU A 8 -42.97 13.39 6.51
C LEU A 8 -43.99 12.24 6.52
N TRP A 9 -44.74 12.04 5.42
CA TRP A 9 -45.72 10.96 5.27
C TRP A 9 -45.18 9.72 4.52
N MET A 10 -44.04 9.85 3.83
CA MET A 10 -43.40 8.73 3.12
C MET A 10 -42.46 7.88 4.00
N ILE A 11 -42.15 8.32 5.23
CA ILE A 11 -41.23 7.61 6.14
C ILE A 11 -41.97 6.60 7.05
N ALA A 12 -43.31 6.60 7.07
CA ALA A 12 -44.09 5.83 8.04
C ALA A 12 -44.67 4.47 7.54
N VAL A 13 -44.32 3.99 6.35
CA VAL A 13 -44.96 2.78 5.76
C VAL A 13 -44.02 1.56 5.60
N LEU A 14 -42.72 1.65 5.93
CA LEU A 14 -41.76 0.56 5.68
C LEU A 14 -41.43 -0.36 6.86
N SER A 15 -42.19 -0.35 7.95
CA SER A 15 -41.88 -1.13 9.16
C SER A 15 -42.77 -2.35 9.43
N ILE A 16 -43.35 -2.99 8.40
CA ILE A 16 -44.03 -4.28 8.54
C ILE A 16 -43.52 -5.26 7.47
N SER A 17 -42.38 -5.88 7.74
CA SER A 17 -41.97 -7.13 7.10
C SER A 17 -41.04 -7.87 8.06
N GLY A 18 -41.60 -8.85 8.77
CA GLY A 18 -40.88 -9.71 9.69
C GLY A 18 -39.90 -10.61 8.95
N CYS A 19 -38.72 -10.81 9.54
CA CYS A 19 -37.76 -11.81 9.12
C CYS A 19 -38.27 -13.20 9.58
N GLU A 20 -38.87 -13.95 8.67
CA GLU A 20 -39.18 -15.38 8.87
C GLU A 20 -37.99 -16.26 8.46
N THR A 21 -37.60 -17.12 9.40
CA THR A 21 -37.10 -18.49 9.25
C THR A 21 -35.84 -18.76 8.41
N THR A 22 -34.82 -19.28 9.08
CA THR A 22 -33.74 -20.08 8.51
C THR A 22 -34.30 -21.27 7.72
N PRO A 23 -33.81 -21.57 6.50
CA PRO A 23 -34.23 -22.75 5.76
C PRO A 23 -33.80 -24.02 6.48
N LYS A 24 -34.73 -24.97 6.61
CA LYS A 24 -34.48 -26.30 7.15
C LYS A 24 -33.60 -27.06 6.13
N VAL A 25 -32.36 -27.37 6.50
CA VAL A 25 -31.47 -28.21 5.70
C VAL A 25 -31.67 -29.65 6.16
N ASP A 26 -32.17 -30.49 5.27
CA ASP A 26 -32.22 -31.93 5.49
C ASP A 26 -30.79 -32.47 5.41
N ASN A 27 -30.28 -32.95 6.56
CA ASN A 27 -28.99 -33.60 6.79
C ASN A 27 -27.83 -32.70 7.32
N PRO A 28 -27.84 -32.34 8.61
CA PRO A 28 -26.64 -31.83 9.26
C PRO A 28 -25.62 -32.96 9.38
N VAL A 29 -24.53 -32.89 8.60
CA VAL A 29 -23.39 -33.80 8.75
C VAL A 29 -22.67 -33.46 10.06
N LEU A 30 -23.17 -34.02 11.16
CA LEU A 30 -22.42 -34.13 12.40
C LEU A 30 -21.29 -35.13 12.13
N GLY A 31 -20.06 -34.60 11.98
CA GLY A 31 -18.87 -35.44 11.89
C GLY A 31 -18.72 -36.34 13.13
N PRO A 32 -17.95 -37.43 13.02
CA PRO A 32 -17.75 -38.35 14.14
C PRO A 32 -17.23 -37.61 15.38
N PRO A 33 -17.60 -38.07 16.59
CA PRO A 33 -17.18 -37.44 17.83
C PRO A 33 -15.65 -37.38 17.91
N PRO A 34 -15.08 -36.27 18.43
CA PRO A 34 -13.65 -36.08 18.47
C PRO A 34 -12.97 -37.19 19.30
N PRO A 35 -11.78 -37.67 18.87
CA PRO A 35 -11.04 -38.70 19.59
C PRO A 35 -10.64 -38.22 21.00
N ARG A 36 -10.59 -39.16 21.95
CA ARG A 36 -10.24 -38.88 23.36
C ARG A 36 -8.84 -38.25 23.45
N LEU A 37 -8.75 -37.18 24.27
CA LEU A 37 -7.61 -36.25 24.39
C LEU A 37 -6.22 -36.91 24.51
N GLU A 38 -6.13 -38.12 25.07
CA GLU A 38 -4.86 -38.80 25.29
C GLU A 38 -4.16 -39.23 23.98
N SER A 39 -4.91 -39.61 22.93
CA SER A 39 -4.30 -40.00 21.65
C SER A 39 -3.84 -38.78 20.84
N ALA A 40 -4.58 -37.67 20.92
CA ALA A 40 -4.23 -36.40 20.28
C ALA A 40 -2.98 -35.77 20.90
N LEU A 41 -2.86 -35.82 22.24
CA LEU A 41 -1.71 -35.27 22.96
C LEU A 41 -0.43 -36.07 22.71
N LYS A 42 -0.54 -37.39 22.53
CA LYS A 42 0.59 -38.26 22.14
C LYS A 42 1.06 -38.01 20.70
N GLN A 43 0.15 -37.76 19.76
CA GLN A 43 0.48 -37.39 18.38
C GLN A 43 1.09 -35.99 18.30
N GLN A 44 0.55 -35.03 19.05
CA GLN A 44 1.07 -33.66 19.12
C GLN A 44 2.51 -33.62 19.67
N LYS A 45 2.84 -34.45 20.65
CA LYS A 45 4.20 -34.52 21.22
C LYS A 45 5.23 -35.11 20.25
N LEU A 46 4.83 -36.04 19.38
CA LEU A 46 5.69 -36.59 18.34
C LEU A 46 5.98 -35.55 17.23
N GLU A 47 4.95 -34.86 16.76
CA GLU A 47 5.04 -33.82 15.72
C GLU A 47 5.88 -32.62 16.18
N HIS A 48 5.69 -32.16 17.42
CA HIS A 48 6.44 -31.02 17.97
C HIS A 48 7.95 -31.32 18.13
N THR A 49 8.31 -32.59 18.34
CA THR A 49 9.71 -33.03 18.43
C THR A 49 10.38 -33.05 17.06
N GLN A 50 9.64 -33.40 15.99
CA GLN A 50 10.16 -33.39 14.61
C GLN A 50 10.24 -31.99 13.99
N MET A 51 9.38 -31.05 14.40
CA MET A 51 9.44 -29.66 13.93
C MET A 51 10.55 -28.84 14.61
N ALA A 52 10.88 -29.16 15.87
CA ALA A 52 11.97 -28.50 16.59
C ALA A 52 13.35 -28.80 16.00
N SER A 53 13.57 -30.00 15.44
CA SER A 53 14.83 -30.33 14.78
C SER A 53 15.02 -29.60 13.44
N ARG A 54 13.93 -29.31 12.71
CA ARG A 54 13.97 -28.59 11.42
C ARG A 54 14.14 -27.07 11.56
N SER A 55 13.73 -26.50 12.70
CA SER A 55 13.85 -25.05 12.93
C SER A 55 15.27 -24.62 13.30
N HIS A 56 16.06 -25.51 13.91
CA HIS A 56 17.48 -25.27 14.17
C HIS A 56 18.31 -25.24 12.88
N GLU A 57 17.93 -26.02 11.88
CA GLU A 57 18.62 -26.09 10.59
C GLU A 57 18.36 -24.85 9.70
N ARG A 58 17.18 -24.20 9.85
CA ARG A 58 16.85 -22.95 9.14
C ARG A 58 17.48 -21.69 9.72
N LYS A 59 17.70 -21.63 11.04
CA LYS A 59 18.27 -20.43 11.67
C LYS A 59 19.71 -20.19 11.24
N ASN A 60 20.48 -21.24 10.99
CA ASN A 60 21.85 -21.11 10.48
C ASN A 60 21.95 -20.62 9.02
N LEU A 61 20.83 -20.50 8.28
CA LEU A 61 20.82 -20.08 6.88
C LEU A 61 20.42 -18.60 6.70
N LEU A 62 19.85 -17.94 7.72
CA LEU A 62 19.24 -16.61 7.58
C LEU A 62 19.98 -15.48 8.30
N GLU A 63 21.05 -15.78 9.06
CA GLU A 63 21.88 -14.78 9.74
C GLU A 63 22.93 -14.22 8.76
N GLY A 64 22.47 -13.42 7.79
CA GLY A 64 23.31 -12.58 6.94
C GLY A 64 22.83 -11.13 7.04
N ASP A 65 23.69 -10.27 7.59
CA ASP A 65 23.43 -8.88 8.00
C ASP A 65 22.61 -8.03 7.01
N PHE A 66 21.46 -7.54 7.47
CA PHE A 66 20.78 -6.36 6.93
C PHE A 66 20.43 -5.44 8.10
N GLN A 67 21.11 -4.31 8.22
CA GLN A 67 20.70 -3.20 9.09
C GLN A 67 19.68 -2.32 8.35
N GLU A 68 18.48 -2.21 8.90
CA GLU A 68 17.39 -1.35 8.44
C GLU A 68 17.58 0.07 9.01
N SER A 69 17.57 1.11 8.16
CA SER A 69 17.54 2.51 8.60
C SER A 69 16.12 3.09 8.47
N GLU A 70 15.70 3.89 9.46
CA GLU A 70 14.32 4.37 9.64
C GLU A 70 13.94 5.62 8.80
N ASN A 71 14.72 6.02 7.80
CA ASN A 71 14.53 7.29 7.09
C ASN A 71 14.22 7.08 5.59
N PRO A 72 13.00 7.36 5.10
CA PRO A 72 12.55 6.97 3.75
C PRO A 72 13.16 7.78 2.59
N PHE A 73 14.07 8.74 2.86
CA PHE A 73 14.69 9.60 1.84
C PHE A 73 16.22 9.67 1.89
N GLU A 74 16.90 8.89 2.73
CA GLU A 74 18.35 8.76 2.60
C GLU A 74 18.67 7.82 1.43
N THR A 75 19.26 8.36 0.35
CA THR A 75 19.82 7.50 -0.70
C THR A 75 21.04 6.76 -0.14
N PRO A 76 21.14 5.44 -0.33
CA PRO A 76 22.28 4.69 0.16
C PRO A 76 23.57 5.22 -0.46
N VAL A 77 24.63 5.31 0.34
CA VAL A 77 25.99 5.51 -0.15
C VAL A 77 26.37 4.24 -0.93
N ILE A 78 26.27 4.28 -2.26
CA ILE A 78 26.53 3.10 -3.09
C ILE A 78 28.03 2.94 -3.28
N THR A 79 28.59 1.93 -2.61
CA THR A 79 29.84 1.28 -3.01
C THR A 79 29.49 0.29 -4.12
N VAL A 80 30.07 0.47 -5.31
CA VAL A 80 29.70 -0.29 -6.51
C VAL A 80 30.33 -1.68 -6.47
N ALA A 81 29.54 -2.70 -6.13
CA ALA A 81 29.86 -4.09 -6.41
C ALA A 81 29.14 -4.51 -7.70
N SER A 82 29.94 -4.89 -8.70
CA SER A 82 29.50 -5.28 -10.03
C SER A 82 29.02 -6.74 -10.02
N SER A 83 27.76 -6.96 -10.37
CA SER A 83 27.26 -8.28 -10.76
C SER A 83 26.39 -8.10 -12.01
N SER A 84 26.94 -8.60 -13.11
CA SER A 84 26.38 -8.58 -14.46
C SER A 84 25.34 -9.67 -14.63
N ASP A 85 24.13 -9.28 -15.04
CA ASP A 85 23.21 -10.17 -15.73
C ASP A 85 22.67 -9.49 -17.00
N THR A 86 22.75 -10.24 -18.09
CA THR A 86 22.55 -9.82 -19.47
C THR A 86 21.09 -9.91 -19.85
N SER A 87 20.54 -8.84 -20.43
CA SER A 87 19.31 -8.88 -21.22
C SER A 87 19.40 -7.90 -22.38
N ILE A 88 18.93 -8.37 -23.52
CA ILE A 88 19.13 -7.82 -24.87
C ILE A 88 18.59 -6.39 -24.96
N THR A 89 19.48 -5.40 -24.98
CA THR A 89 19.22 -4.04 -25.45
C THR A 89 20.17 -3.74 -26.61
N LYS A 90 19.68 -3.01 -27.61
CA LYS A 90 20.51 -2.42 -28.66
C LYS A 90 21.71 -1.75 -27.98
N ALA A 91 22.90 -2.25 -28.28
CA ALA A 91 24.15 -1.74 -27.74
C ALA A 91 24.20 -0.22 -27.96
N VAL A 92 24.13 0.53 -26.87
CA VAL A 92 24.66 1.88 -26.83
C VAL A 92 26.16 1.71 -27.04
N ASP A 93 26.64 2.28 -28.13
CA ASP A 93 28.04 2.36 -28.48
C ASP A 93 28.85 2.88 -27.29
N ASP A 94 29.97 2.22 -26.96
CA ASP A 94 30.83 2.54 -25.81
C ASP A 94 31.83 3.68 -26.15
N SER A 95 31.57 4.39 -27.25
CA SER A 95 32.18 5.68 -27.50
C SER A 95 31.52 6.69 -26.57
N VAL A 96 32.33 7.53 -25.91
CA VAL A 96 31.85 8.58 -24.98
C VAL A 96 31.14 9.66 -25.81
N GLU A 97 29.99 9.33 -26.36
CA GLU A 97 29.04 10.29 -26.89
C GLU A 97 28.49 11.02 -25.66
N GLU A 98 28.89 12.29 -25.53
CA GLU A 98 28.39 13.20 -24.53
C GLU A 98 26.85 13.08 -24.45
N LEU A 99 26.34 12.65 -23.30
CA LEU A 99 24.94 12.28 -23.16
C LEU A 99 24.10 13.56 -23.12
N LYS A 100 23.63 14.07 -24.25
CA LYS A 100 22.87 15.34 -24.25
C LYS A 100 21.49 15.16 -23.64
N ASP A 101 20.96 16.22 -23.04
CA ASP A 101 19.63 16.21 -22.42
C ASP A 101 18.51 15.89 -23.41
N SER A 102 18.68 16.26 -24.67
CA SER A 102 17.76 15.98 -25.78
C SER A 102 17.94 14.60 -26.41
N THR A 103 18.90 13.80 -25.93
CA THR A 103 19.11 12.43 -26.44
C THR A 103 17.95 11.54 -26.01
N VAL A 104 17.39 10.79 -26.95
CA VAL A 104 16.34 9.80 -26.68
C VAL A 104 17.00 8.53 -26.15
N VAL A 105 16.63 8.13 -24.94
CA VAL A 105 17.16 6.92 -24.28
C VAL A 105 16.24 5.71 -24.46
N ALA A 106 14.95 5.94 -24.70
CA ALA A 106 13.98 4.88 -24.99
C ALA A 106 12.78 5.40 -25.78
N MET A 107 12.11 4.50 -26.48
CA MET A 107 10.80 4.75 -27.13
C MET A 107 9.74 3.90 -26.43
N VAL A 108 8.73 4.54 -25.84
CA VAL A 108 7.66 3.87 -25.11
C VAL A 108 6.34 4.13 -25.82
N ASN A 109 5.79 3.12 -26.50
CA ASN A 109 4.55 3.21 -27.30
C ASN A 109 4.53 4.43 -28.25
N GLY A 110 5.66 4.72 -28.91
CA GLY A 110 5.78 5.85 -29.82
C GLY A 110 6.05 7.21 -29.16
N THR A 111 6.10 7.29 -27.83
CA THR A 111 6.55 8.50 -27.11
C THR A 111 8.05 8.38 -26.80
N PRO A 112 8.89 9.36 -27.21
CA PRO A 112 10.30 9.39 -26.84
C PRO A 112 10.45 9.71 -25.36
N LEU A 113 11.38 9.03 -24.70
CA LEU A 113 11.85 9.34 -23.35
C LEU A 113 13.26 9.94 -23.46
N PHE A 114 13.45 11.14 -22.93
CA PHE A 114 14.71 11.88 -23.02
C PHE A 114 15.57 11.71 -21.78
N VAL A 115 16.86 12.04 -21.90
CA VAL A 115 17.78 12.13 -20.75
C VAL A 115 17.28 13.14 -19.72
N SER A 116 16.79 14.30 -20.15
CA SER A 116 16.25 15.34 -19.25
C SER A 116 15.07 14.85 -18.41
N ASP A 117 14.22 13.99 -18.95
CA ASP A 117 13.07 13.42 -18.22
C ASP A 117 13.50 12.56 -17.03
N ILE A 118 14.69 11.97 -17.09
CA ILE A 118 15.25 11.11 -16.04
C ILE A 118 16.13 11.94 -15.09
N LEU A 119 17.00 12.78 -15.65
CA LEU A 119 17.98 13.53 -14.88
C LEU A 119 17.44 14.77 -14.19
N GLY A 120 16.24 15.27 -14.54
CA GLY A 120 15.70 16.52 -13.96
C GLY A 120 15.57 16.51 -12.43
N VAL A 121 15.43 15.33 -11.81
CA VAL A 121 15.42 15.21 -10.33
C VAL A 121 16.82 15.44 -9.74
N TYR A 122 17.89 15.26 -10.51
CA TYR A 122 19.28 15.39 -10.05
C TYR A 122 19.92 16.72 -10.46
N GLU A 123 19.18 17.64 -11.08
CA GLU A 123 19.72 18.86 -11.70
C GLU A 123 20.65 19.65 -10.76
N PHE A 124 20.23 19.84 -9.51
CA PHE A 124 21.04 20.56 -8.52
C PHE A 124 22.33 19.84 -8.14
N GLN A 125 22.26 18.51 -7.98
CA GLN A 125 23.42 17.68 -7.67
C GLN A 125 24.37 17.59 -8.86
N LEU A 126 23.82 17.50 -10.08
CA LEU A 126 24.58 17.48 -11.32
C LEU A 126 25.30 18.80 -11.56
N LYS A 127 24.67 19.95 -11.33
CA LYS A 127 25.34 21.26 -11.39
C LYS A 127 26.50 21.39 -10.40
N GLN A 128 26.37 20.83 -9.19
CA GLN A 128 27.46 20.83 -8.22
C GLN A 128 28.57 19.84 -8.60
N ALA A 129 28.21 18.68 -9.16
CA ALA A 129 29.15 17.67 -9.63
C ALA A 129 29.96 18.18 -10.82
N GLU A 130 29.33 18.86 -11.78
CA GLU A 130 29.97 19.46 -12.96
C GLU A 130 31.08 20.45 -12.57
N GLN A 131 30.91 21.19 -11.48
CA GLN A 131 31.93 22.13 -10.99
C GLN A 131 33.12 21.46 -10.29
N ARG A 132 32.99 20.19 -9.89
CA ARG A 132 33.95 19.49 -9.02
C ARG A 132 34.60 18.28 -9.65
N MET A 133 34.01 17.72 -10.70
CA MET A 133 34.44 16.49 -11.36
C MET A 133 35.06 16.81 -12.72
N GLU A 134 35.96 15.94 -13.16
CA GLU A 134 36.45 16.00 -14.54
C GLU A 134 35.32 15.67 -15.53
N PRO A 135 35.31 16.26 -16.75
CA PRO A 135 34.22 16.08 -17.71
C PRO A 135 33.90 14.61 -18.02
N GLU A 136 34.91 13.75 -18.08
CA GLU A 136 34.72 12.31 -18.34
C GLU A 136 34.01 11.60 -17.19
N GLU A 137 34.38 11.92 -15.94
CA GLU A 137 33.75 11.37 -14.74
C GLU A 137 32.31 11.87 -14.60
N TYR A 138 32.06 13.13 -14.93
CA TYR A 138 30.74 13.73 -14.97
C TYR A 138 29.81 13.02 -15.97
N GLN A 139 30.29 12.72 -17.18
CA GLN A 139 29.51 11.96 -18.16
C GLN A 139 29.24 10.52 -17.69
N LYS A 140 30.23 9.86 -17.07
CA LYS A 140 30.03 8.52 -16.48
C LYS A 140 28.96 8.53 -15.38
N LEU A 141 28.95 9.55 -14.52
CA LEU A 141 27.92 9.73 -13.50
C LEU A 141 26.53 9.90 -14.13
N ARG A 142 26.39 10.76 -15.15
CA ARG A 142 25.11 10.96 -15.86
C ARG A 142 24.60 9.68 -16.50
N THR A 143 25.47 8.96 -17.21
CA THR A 143 25.12 7.67 -17.82
C THR A 143 24.71 6.64 -16.77
N ALA A 144 25.39 6.59 -15.63
CA ALA A 144 25.04 5.68 -14.54
C ALA A 144 23.66 5.98 -13.94
N LEU A 145 23.34 7.26 -13.71
CA LEU A 145 22.03 7.70 -13.21
C LEU A 145 20.91 7.36 -14.20
N VAL A 146 21.12 7.67 -15.49
CA VAL A 146 20.16 7.31 -16.56
C VAL A 146 19.93 5.81 -16.56
N LYS A 147 20.99 5.00 -16.58
CA LYS A 147 20.88 3.53 -16.63
C LYS A 147 20.13 2.97 -15.42
N ARG A 148 20.38 3.51 -14.22
CA ARG A 148 19.72 3.08 -12.98
C ARG A 148 18.22 3.38 -12.99
N ASP A 149 17.82 4.58 -13.41
CA ASP A 149 16.44 5.06 -13.24
C ASP A 149 15.57 4.85 -14.49
N LEU A 150 16.17 4.56 -15.64
CA LEU A 150 15.49 4.37 -16.92
C LEU A 150 14.32 3.38 -16.83
N LYS A 151 14.53 2.23 -16.17
CA LYS A 151 13.48 1.20 -16.05
C LYS A 151 12.23 1.74 -15.36
N SER A 152 12.40 2.46 -14.25
CA SER A 152 11.27 3.03 -13.50
C SER A 152 10.49 4.05 -14.34
N HIS A 153 11.20 4.86 -15.14
CA HIS A 153 10.56 5.82 -16.05
C HIS A 153 9.79 5.13 -17.18
N ILE A 154 10.34 4.05 -17.76
CA ILE A 154 9.65 3.25 -18.77
C ILE A 154 8.37 2.65 -18.20
N ASP A 155 8.43 1.99 -17.03
CA ASP A 155 7.28 1.37 -16.39
C ASP A 155 6.18 2.41 -16.09
N ARG A 156 6.55 3.57 -15.56
CA ARG A 156 5.63 4.68 -15.30
C ARG A 156 4.96 5.19 -16.58
N GLN A 157 5.73 5.38 -17.64
CA GLN A 157 5.22 5.86 -18.92
C GLN A 157 4.25 4.85 -19.56
N LEU A 158 4.54 3.56 -19.46
CA LEU A 158 3.64 2.48 -19.90
C LEU A 158 2.31 2.53 -19.13
N LEU A 159 2.36 2.63 -17.80
CA LEU A 159 1.16 2.72 -16.96
C LEU A 159 0.32 3.95 -17.28
N ILE A 160 0.93 5.11 -17.47
CA ILE A 160 0.22 6.34 -17.84
C ILE A 160 -0.43 6.19 -19.22
N HIS A 161 0.26 5.58 -20.18
CA HIS A 161 -0.31 5.32 -21.51
C HIS A 161 -1.50 4.36 -21.44
N GLU A 162 -1.38 3.26 -20.69
CA GLU A 162 -2.49 2.33 -20.47
C GLU A 162 -3.66 3.00 -19.73
N MET A 163 -3.37 3.85 -18.73
CA MET A 163 -4.37 4.62 -18.02
C MET A 163 -5.17 5.53 -18.96
N LYS A 164 -4.47 6.31 -19.80
CA LYS A 164 -5.10 7.23 -20.76
C LYS A 164 -5.94 6.51 -21.81
N THR A 165 -5.58 5.28 -22.18
CA THR A 165 -6.32 4.48 -23.15
C THR A 165 -7.48 3.70 -22.53
N THR A 166 -7.40 3.39 -21.23
CA THR A 166 -8.43 2.62 -20.52
C THR A 166 -9.53 3.51 -19.91
N LEU A 167 -9.17 4.67 -19.38
CA LEU A 167 -10.11 5.55 -18.67
C LEU A 167 -10.87 6.45 -19.65
N LYS A 168 -12.13 6.75 -19.30
CA LYS A 168 -12.93 7.74 -20.03
C LYS A 168 -12.40 9.15 -19.79
N LYS A 169 -12.71 10.07 -20.70
CA LYS A 169 -12.31 11.48 -20.59
C LYS A 169 -12.74 12.11 -19.26
N GLU A 170 -14.00 11.90 -18.84
CA GLU A 170 -14.49 12.45 -17.56
C GLU A 170 -13.71 11.89 -16.36
N GLN A 171 -13.30 10.61 -16.40
CA GLN A 171 -12.52 9.99 -15.33
C GLN A 171 -11.10 10.55 -15.27
N LEU A 172 -10.49 10.83 -16.42
CA LEU A 172 -9.19 11.48 -16.50
C LEU A 172 -9.23 12.92 -15.99
N GLU A 173 -10.29 13.67 -16.31
CA GLU A 173 -10.48 15.04 -15.81
C GLU A 173 -10.67 15.06 -14.29
N MET A 174 -11.51 14.17 -13.74
CA MET A 174 -11.67 14.03 -12.29
C MET A 174 -10.37 13.62 -11.58
N LEU A 175 -9.61 12.71 -12.18
CA LEU A 175 -8.30 12.32 -11.65
C LEU A 175 -7.35 13.51 -11.64
N GLN A 176 -7.27 14.26 -12.75
CA GLN A 176 -6.40 15.42 -12.84
C GLN A 176 -6.79 16.49 -11.81
N GLU A 177 -8.07 16.77 -11.62
CA GLU A 177 -8.53 17.72 -10.60
C GLU A 177 -8.14 17.26 -9.18
N HIS A 178 -8.25 15.96 -8.90
CA HIS A 178 -7.84 15.41 -7.60
C HIS A 178 -6.33 15.52 -7.39
N LEU A 179 -5.53 15.23 -8.42
CA LEU A 179 -4.07 15.34 -8.37
C LEU A 179 -3.63 16.80 -8.24
N ASP A 180 -4.31 17.73 -8.91
CA ASP A 180 -4.04 19.16 -8.78
C ASP A 180 -4.29 19.63 -7.34
N LYS A 181 -5.41 19.22 -6.73
CA LYS A 181 -5.70 19.54 -5.32
C LYS A 181 -4.66 18.93 -4.38
N ALA A 182 -4.33 17.65 -4.55
CA ALA A 182 -3.30 16.99 -3.73
C ALA A 182 -1.92 17.67 -3.88
N PHE A 183 -1.59 18.14 -5.09
CA PHE A 183 -0.35 18.88 -5.31
C PHE A 183 -0.34 20.18 -4.50
N GLU A 184 -1.39 20.99 -4.59
CA GLU A 184 -1.45 22.28 -3.88
C GLU A 184 -1.59 22.12 -2.35
N GLU A 185 -2.36 21.14 -1.88
CA GLU A 185 -2.68 20.97 -0.46
C GLU A 185 -1.62 20.16 0.31
N GLU A 186 -0.94 19.21 -0.34
CA GLU A 186 0.02 18.31 0.30
C GLU A 186 1.44 18.60 -0.18
N ARG A 187 1.68 18.55 -1.50
CA ARG A 187 3.04 18.60 -2.06
C ARG A 187 3.67 19.99 -1.96
N VAL A 188 2.93 21.07 -2.21
CA VAL A 188 3.46 22.44 -2.13
C VAL A 188 3.91 22.78 -0.71
N PRO A 189 3.13 22.53 0.36
CA PRO A 189 3.59 22.75 1.73
C PRO A 189 4.81 21.92 2.12
N GLU A 190 4.94 20.68 1.63
CA GLU A 190 6.15 19.87 1.83
C GLU A 190 7.36 20.49 1.17
N LEU A 191 7.22 20.94 -0.09
CA LEU A 191 8.28 21.61 -0.83
C LEU A 191 8.69 22.91 -0.11
N GLN A 192 7.73 23.73 0.31
CA GLN A 192 7.97 24.94 1.09
C GLN A 192 8.80 24.66 2.35
N LYS A 193 8.46 23.62 3.11
CA LYS A 193 9.24 23.21 4.29
C LYS A 193 10.65 22.75 3.91
N SER A 194 10.80 21.97 2.85
CA SER A 194 12.09 21.40 2.43
C SER A 194 13.10 22.47 1.99
N VAL A 195 12.64 23.54 1.34
CA VAL A 195 13.51 24.67 0.91
C VAL A 195 13.41 25.89 1.83
N GLY A 196 12.62 25.79 2.90
CA GLY A 196 12.36 26.89 3.84
C GLY A 196 11.73 28.13 3.20
N ALA A 197 10.83 27.97 2.23
CA ALA A 197 10.11 29.08 1.59
C ALA A 197 8.85 29.45 2.39
N GLY A 198 8.63 30.74 2.62
CA GLY A 198 7.44 31.27 3.30
C GLY A 198 6.29 31.66 2.38
N SER A 199 6.52 31.68 1.05
CA SER A 199 5.50 32.02 0.04
C SER A 199 5.65 31.18 -1.23
N PRO A 200 4.60 31.05 -2.06
CA PRO A 200 4.69 30.36 -3.36
C PRO A 200 5.73 31.00 -4.30
N GLN A 201 5.87 32.32 -4.29
CA GLN A 201 6.85 33.04 -5.11
C GLN A 201 8.28 32.72 -4.66
N GLU A 202 8.53 32.75 -3.36
CA GLU A 202 9.84 32.38 -2.80
C GLU A 202 10.16 30.91 -3.06
N LEU A 203 9.15 30.03 -3.05
CA LEU A 203 9.33 28.63 -3.43
C LEU A 203 9.81 28.50 -4.88
N GLU A 204 9.13 29.15 -5.82
CA GLU A 204 9.51 29.14 -7.24
C GLU A 204 10.94 29.70 -7.44
N GLU A 205 11.30 30.79 -6.77
CA GLU A 205 12.66 31.35 -6.82
C GLU A 205 13.72 30.36 -6.33
N LYS A 206 13.48 29.70 -5.19
CA LYS A 206 14.41 28.71 -4.62
C LYS A 206 14.54 27.46 -5.48
N LEU A 207 13.43 26.98 -6.04
CA LEU A 207 13.47 25.86 -6.99
C LEU A 207 14.27 26.23 -8.25
N ASN A 208 14.07 27.44 -8.78
CA ASN A 208 14.81 27.92 -9.95
C ASN A 208 16.31 28.04 -9.70
N GLN A 209 16.72 28.48 -8.49
CA GLN A 209 18.13 28.46 -8.08
C GLN A 209 18.72 27.04 -8.09
N GLN A 210 17.89 26.03 -7.82
CA GLN A 210 18.26 24.61 -7.88
C GLN A 210 18.16 24.02 -9.30
N GLY A 211 17.73 24.79 -10.30
CA GLY A 211 17.50 24.33 -11.67
C GLY A 211 16.18 23.60 -11.89
N ARG A 212 15.23 23.72 -10.96
CA ARG A 212 13.88 23.13 -11.08
C ARG A 212 12.83 24.23 -11.15
N SER A 213 11.61 23.86 -11.51
CA SER A 213 10.46 24.77 -11.47
C SER A 213 9.28 24.09 -10.79
N LEU A 214 8.34 24.86 -10.26
CA LEU A 214 7.12 24.30 -9.69
C LEU A 214 6.31 23.54 -10.75
N TYR A 215 6.38 23.96 -12.01
CA TYR A 215 5.79 23.24 -13.13
C TYR A 215 6.39 21.83 -13.29
N PHE A 216 7.72 21.72 -13.26
CA PHE A 216 8.40 20.43 -13.33
C PHE A 216 8.03 19.52 -12.16
N GLU A 217 8.01 20.06 -10.93
CA GLU A 217 7.60 19.31 -9.74
C GLU A 217 6.13 18.84 -9.84
N LYS A 218 5.25 19.67 -10.39
CA LYS A 218 3.84 19.31 -10.64
C LYS A 218 3.70 18.19 -11.65
N ASP A 219 4.41 18.27 -12.78
CA ASP A 219 4.40 17.23 -13.80
C ASP A 219 4.94 15.89 -13.26
N LEU A 220 6.06 15.93 -12.54
CA LEU A 220 6.64 14.76 -11.89
C LEU A 220 5.67 14.12 -10.89
N PHE A 221 5.10 14.92 -10.00
CA PHE A 221 4.10 14.49 -9.02
C PHE A 221 2.90 13.84 -9.72
N THR A 222 2.33 14.52 -10.71
CA THR A 222 1.16 14.04 -11.45
C THR A 222 1.44 12.71 -12.13
N LYS A 223 2.59 12.57 -12.81
CA LYS A 223 3.01 11.32 -13.47
C LYS A 223 3.16 10.19 -12.45
N GLN A 224 3.82 10.44 -11.33
CA GLN A 224 4.05 9.43 -10.29
C GLN A 224 2.73 8.97 -9.66
N GLN A 225 1.91 9.91 -9.20
CA GLN A 225 0.65 9.60 -8.53
C GLN A 225 -0.37 8.96 -9.49
N SER A 226 -0.42 9.39 -10.76
CA SER A 226 -1.24 8.75 -11.78
C SER A 226 -0.90 7.27 -11.96
N ALA A 227 0.40 6.97 -12.09
CA ALA A 227 0.85 5.59 -12.27
C ALA A 227 0.55 4.72 -11.02
N LEU A 228 0.78 5.25 -9.82
CA LEU A 228 0.47 4.57 -8.57
C LEU A 228 -1.03 4.30 -8.43
N GLN A 229 -1.87 5.30 -8.69
CA GLN A 229 -3.32 5.16 -8.59
C GLN A 229 -3.86 4.18 -9.63
N PHE A 230 -3.37 4.23 -10.87
CA PHE A 230 -3.76 3.28 -11.90
C PHE A 230 -3.33 1.85 -11.56
N MET A 231 -2.10 1.69 -11.06
CA MET A 231 -1.62 0.41 -10.58
C MET A 231 -2.49 -0.12 -9.45
N ALA A 232 -2.86 0.70 -8.46
CA ALA A 232 -3.74 0.28 -7.37
C ALA A 232 -5.13 -0.18 -7.87
N VAL A 233 -5.68 0.50 -8.89
CA VAL A 233 -6.96 0.10 -9.50
C VAL A 233 -6.83 -1.24 -10.24
N LYS A 234 -5.75 -1.45 -10.99
CA LYS A 234 -5.48 -2.71 -11.73
C LYS A 234 -5.09 -3.87 -10.81
N ALA A 235 -4.34 -3.57 -9.76
CA ALA A 235 -3.85 -4.52 -8.77
C ALA A 235 -4.92 -4.91 -7.76
N LYS A 236 -6.13 -4.32 -7.79
CA LYS A 236 -7.28 -4.74 -6.97
C LYS A 236 -7.30 -6.26 -6.92
N ALA A 237 -6.85 -6.78 -5.77
CA ALA A 237 -6.52 -8.17 -5.63
C ALA A 237 -7.75 -8.97 -6.06
N LYS A 238 -7.54 -9.94 -6.93
CA LYS A 238 -8.47 -11.05 -7.03
C LYS A 238 -8.42 -11.71 -5.66
N ASN A 239 -9.29 -11.25 -4.75
CA ASN A 239 -9.45 -11.80 -3.40
C ASN A 239 -10.15 -13.16 -3.49
N ASP A 240 -9.69 -13.99 -4.41
CA ASP A 240 -10.17 -15.32 -4.69
C ASP A 240 -9.34 -16.28 -3.85
N PHE A 241 -9.36 -16.09 -2.53
CA PHE A 241 -8.74 -17.04 -1.60
C PHE A 241 -9.63 -18.27 -1.52
N SER A 242 -9.04 -19.45 -1.73
CA SER A 242 -9.80 -20.68 -1.56
C SER A 242 -10.15 -20.91 -0.08
N ARG A 243 -11.22 -21.66 0.20
CA ARG A 243 -11.55 -22.05 1.57
C ARG A 243 -10.37 -22.77 2.25
N GLU A 244 -9.61 -23.56 1.49
CA GLU A 244 -8.45 -24.30 2.00
C GLU A 244 -7.34 -23.36 2.45
N GLU A 245 -7.04 -22.32 1.66
CA GLU A 245 -6.05 -21.29 2.00
C GLU A 245 -6.48 -20.49 3.24
N VAL A 246 -7.75 -20.09 3.31
CA VAL A 246 -8.30 -19.38 4.47
C VAL A 246 -8.20 -20.24 5.73
N LEU A 247 -8.54 -21.53 5.63
CA LEU A 247 -8.44 -22.46 6.76
C LEU A 247 -6.99 -22.74 7.15
N ALA A 248 -6.07 -22.87 6.20
CA ALA A 248 -4.65 -23.08 6.46
C ALA A 248 -4.06 -21.86 7.17
N ARG A 249 -4.41 -20.64 6.72
CA ARG A 249 -3.99 -19.38 7.36
C ARG A 249 -4.58 -19.27 8.77
N TYR A 250 -5.88 -19.51 8.93
CA TYR A 250 -6.53 -19.48 10.24
C TYR A 250 -5.88 -20.46 11.24
N LYS A 251 -5.62 -21.70 10.81
CA LYS A 251 -5.01 -22.72 11.67
C LYS A 251 -3.57 -22.38 12.04
N SER A 252 -2.78 -21.86 11.10
CA SER A 252 -1.38 -21.45 11.36
C SER A 252 -1.27 -20.19 12.22
N ASN A 253 -2.31 -19.36 12.27
CA ASN A 253 -2.38 -18.12 13.04
C ASN A 253 -3.41 -18.18 14.19
N ILE A 254 -3.73 -19.37 14.72
CA ILE A 254 -4.84 -19.54 15.69
C ILE A 254 -4.70 -18.64 16.93
N GLN A 255 -3.47 -18.32 17.34
CA GLN A 255 -3.17 -17.48 18.49
C GLN A 255 -3.53 -16.01 18.25
N ASP A 256 -3.40 -15.52 17.01
CA ASP A 256 -3.75 -14.14 16.63
C ASP A 256 -5.26 -13.91 16.73
N TYR A 257 -6.04 -14.99 16.66
CA TYR A 257 -7.50 -14.99 16.80
C TYR A 257 -7.98 -15.50 18.17
N ALA A 258 -7.05 -15.86 19.06
CA ALA A 258 -7.39 -16.35 20.37
C ALA A 258 -7.78 -15.16 21.27
N TYR A 259 -9.06 -15.08 21.63
CA TYR A 259 -9.53 -14.14 22.64
C TYR A 259 -9.56 -14.86 24.00
N PRO A 260 -8.59 -14.61 24.90
CA PRO A 260 -8.61 -15.23 26.21
C PRO A 260 -9.85 -14.78 26.96
N ALA A 261 -10.57 -15.73 27.55
CA ALA A 261 -11.74 -15.43 28.37
C ALA A 261 -11.30 -14.54 29.55
N LYS A 262 -11.75 -13.28 29.58
CA LYS A 262 -11.38 -12.31 30.62
C LYS A 262 -12.14 -12.53 31.92
N ALA A 263 -13.35 -13.10 31.84
CA ALA A 263 -14.17 -13.42 33.01
C ALA A 263 -15.16 -14.54 32.66
N ARG A 264 -15.42 -15.41 33.64
CA ARG A 264 -16.59 -16.31 33.62
C ARG A 264 -17.69 -15.65 34.44
N TRP A 265 -18.76 -15.21 33.80
CA TRP A 265 -19.90 -14.60 34.48
C TRP A 265 -21.15 -15.46 34.36
N GLN A 266 -21.98 -15.37 35.38
CA GLN A 266 -23.34 -15.87 35.39
C GLN A 266 -24.25 -14.67 35.69
N ARG A 267 -25.45 -14.67 35.11
CA ARG A 267 -26.42 -13.59 35.32
C ARG A 267 -27.76 -14.16 35.67
N ILE A 268 -28.23 -13.77 36.85
CA ILE A 268 -29.59 -13.97 37.29
C ILE A 268 -30.39 -12.74 36.83
N ARG A 269 -31.55 -12.97 36.21
CA ARG A 269 -32.49 -11.91 35.83
C ARG A 269 -33.81 -12.15 36.53
N ILE A 270 -34.22 -11.19 37.34
CA ILE A 270 -35.51 -11.20 38.02
C ILE A 270 -36.35 -10.06 37.45
N SER A 271 -37.59 -10.39 37.05
CA SER A 271 -38.48 -9.44 36.38
C SER A 271 -39.36 -8.71 37.38
N TYR A 272 -39.28 -7.38 37.42
CA TYR A 272 -40.07 -6.55 38.36
C TYR A 272 -41.58 -6.72 38.18
N ALA A 273 -42.04 -6.89 36.94
CA ALA A 273 -43.46 -7.07 36.64
C ALA A 273 -44.04 -8.33 37.28
N LYS A 274 -43.25 -9.42 37.37
CA LYS A 274 -43.70 -10.69 37.94
C LYS A 274 -43.74 -10.70 39.47
N HIS A 275 -43.03 -9.78 40.11
CA HIS A 275 -42.94 -9.70 41.56
C HIS A 275 -43.65 -8.47 42.13
N GLY A 276 -44.36 -7.69 41.31
CA GLY A 276 -45.18 -6.58 41.78
C GLY A 276 -44.39 -5.32 42.17
N GLY A 277 -43.28 -5.06 41.48
CA GLY A 277 -42.45 -3.87 41.66
C GLY A 277 -40.99 -4.19 41.95
N LYS A 278 -40.16 -3.14 41.96
CA LYS A 278 -38.71 -3.25 42.17
C LYS A 278 -38.38 -3.85 43.54
N ASP A 279 -39.01 -3.35 44.60
CA ASP A 279 -38.67 -3.73 45.99
C ASP A 279 -38.90 -5.22 46.26
N LYS A 280 -40.01 -5.77 45.74
CA LYS A 280 -40.33 -7.19 45.88
C LYS A 280 -39.43 -8.09 45.02
N ALA A 281 -39.03 -7.62 43.84
CA ALA A 281 -38.09 -8.36 43.00
C ALA A 281 -36.68 -8.40 43.59
N VAL A 282 -36.28 -7.36 44.33
CA VAL A 282 -35.03 -7.36 45.10
C VAL A 282 -35.10 -8.40 46.23
N GLY A 283 -36.22 -8.52 46.93
CA GLY A 283 -36.39 -9.59 47.93
C GLY A 283 -36.20 -11.01 47.37
N VAL A 284 -36.67 -11.27 46.14
CA VAL A 284 -36.44 -12.56 45.47
C VAL A 284 -34.98 -12.73 45.03
N LEU A 285 -34.25 -11.64 44.78
CA LEU A 285 -32.81 -11.72 44.48
C LEU A 285 -32.03 -12.23 45.68
N ASP A 286 -32.37 -11.74 46.87
CA ASP A 286 -31.72 -12.12 48.12
C ASP A 286 -32.00 -13.59 48.52
N GLU A 287 -33.04 -14.22 47.98
CA GLU A 287 -33.31 -15.66 48.17
C GLU A 287 -32.52 -16.58 47.22
N VAL A 288 -32.05 -16.05 46.09
CA VAL A 288 -31.46 -16.84 44.98
C VAL A 288 -29.93 -16.77 44.95
N ILE A 289 -29.33 -15.75 45.59
CA ILE A 289 -27.86 -15.60 45.75
C ILE A 289 -27.43 -16.21 47.08
#